data_AF-A0A183EY82-F1
#
_entry.id   AF-A0A183EY82-F1
#
_cell.length_a   1.000
_cell.length_b   1.000
_cell.length_c   1.000
_cell.angle_alpha   90.00
_cell.angle_beta   90.00
_cell.angle_gamma   90.00
#
_symmetry.space_group_name_H-M   'P 1'
#
loop_
_entity.id
_entity.type
_entity.pdbx_description
1 polymer ?
#
loop_
_entity_poly.entity_id
_entity_poly.type
_entity_poly.pdbx_seq_one_letter_code
_entity_poly.pdbx_strand_id
1 'polypeptide(L)'
;LKYLPADIALLKSLRVLNVRDNQLTHLPSEFSRLELRVLDVSQNELSELPAELRHMCTLVDLRMNANPLNMPPAKLCSKACKLFVLS
;
A
#
# COMPACT_ATOMS: atom_id res chain seq x y z
N LEU A 1 -10.57 0.78 -10.94
CA LEU A 1 -10.54 1.98 -10.05
C LEU A 1 -9.28 2.80 -10.37
N LYS A 2 -9.37 4.13 -10.49
CA LYS A 2 -8.21 4.99 -10.85
C LYS A 2 -7.55 5.70 -9.66
N TYR A 3 -8.31 5.98 -8.61
CA TYR A 3 -7.82 6.63 -7.40
C TYR A 3 -8.62 6.16 -6.19
N LEU A 4 -8.00 6.21 -5.01
CA LEU A 4 -8.67 6.02 -3.73
C LEU A 4 -8.95 7.38 -3.09
N PRO A 5 -10.15 7.60 -2.51
CA PRO A 5 -10.45 8.84 -1.81
C PRO A 5 -9.60 8.96 -0.54
N ALA A 6 -9.16 10.16 -0.20
CA ALA A 6 -8.42 10.44 1.04
C ALA A 6 -9.22 10.03 2.30
N ASP A 7 -10.55 10.08 2.21
CA ASP A 7 -11.49 9.67 3.27
C ASP A 7 -11.37 8.19 3.67
N ILE A 8 -10.71 7.35 2.86
CA ILE A 8 -10.41 5.97 3.26
C ILE A 8 -9.63 5.93 4.58
N ALA A 9 -8.84 6.96 4.89
CA ALA A 9 -8.10 7.13 6.14
C ALA A 9 -8.98 7.30 7.40
N LEU A 10 -10.28 7.54 7.22
CA LEU A 10 -11.28 7.60 8.30
C LEU A 10 -11.71 6.21 8.77
N LEU A 11 -11.46 5.17 7.99
CA LEU A 11 -11.83 3.78 8.31
C LEU A 11 -10.87 3.18 9.35
N LYS A 12 -10.88 3.68 10.58
CA LYS A 12 -9.94 3.30 11.66
C LYS A 12 -9.95 1.82 12.04
N SER A 13 -11.06 1.13 11.76
CA SER A 13 -11.19 -0.31 12.01
C SER A 13 -10.73 -1.18 10.84
N LEU A 14 -10.36 -0.59 9.70
CA LEU A 14 -9.93 -1.35 8.52
C LEU A 14 -8.58 -2.01 8.81
N ARG A 15 -8.53 -3.34 8.64
CA ARG A 15 -7.31 -4.14 8.85
C ARG A 15 -6.78 -4.77 7.57
N VAL A 16 -7.65 -4.97 6.58
CA VAL A 16 -7.31 -5.56 5.29
C VAL A 16 -7.87 -4.65 4.22
N LEU A 17 -7.01 -4.24 3.30
CA LEU A 17 -7.44 -3.59 2.07
C LEU A 17 -6.91 -4.39 0.87
N ASN A 18 -7.84 -4.79 0.01
CA ASN A 18 -7.52 -5.41 -1.27
C ASN A 18 -8.10 -4.53 -2.38
N VAL A 19 -7.20 -3.95 -3.17
CA VAL A 19 -7.49 -3.16 -4.36
C VAL A 19 -6.69 -3.71 -5.56
N ARG A 20 -6.43 -5.01 -5.54
CA ARG A 20 -5.80 -5.73 -6.65
C ARG A 20 -6.60 -5.55 -7.94
N ASP A 21 -5.90 -5.61 -9.07
CA ASP A 21 -6.50 -5.59 -10.42
C ASP A 21 -7.31 -4.32 -10.67
N ASN A 22 -6.63 -3.20 -10.46
CA ASN A 22 -7.18 -1.87 -10.67
C ASN A 22 -6.20 -1.03 -11.51
N GLN A 23 -6.52 0.25 -11.71
CA GLN A 23 -5.74 1.20 -12.49
C GLN A 23 -5.23 2.32 -11.58
N LEU A 24 -4.90 1.97 -10.32
CA LEU A 24 -4.36 2.94 -9.37
C LEU A 24 -2.97 3.35 -9.83
N THR A 25 -2.78 4.64 -10.02
CA THR A 25 -1.46 5.22 -10.37
C THR A 25 -0.70 5.69 -9.15
N HIS A 26 -1.41 6.04 -8.07
CA HIS A 26 -0.84 6.49 -6.81
C HIS A 26 -1.74 6.06 -5.64
N LEU A 27 -1.17 5.99 -4.44
CA LEU A 27 -1.91 5.85 -3.18
C LEU A 27 -1.94 7.20 -2.44
N PRO A 28 -3.05 7.57 -1.78
CA PRO A 28 -3.12 8.82 -1.02
C PRO A 28 -2.13 8.79 0.16
N SER A 29 -1.52 9.92 0.51
CA SER A 29 -0.55 9.99 1.62
C SER A 29 -1.23 9.74 2.98
N GLU A 30 -2.52 10.10 3.08
CA GLU A 30 -3.38 9.85 4.25
C GLU A 30 -3.56 8.36 4.55
N PHE A 31 -3.29 7.50 3.57
CA PHE A 31 -3.34 6.04 3.70
C PHE A 31 -2.44 5.52 4.84
N SER A 32 -1.33 6.23 5.09
CA SER A 32 -0.41 5.94 6.20
C SER A 32 -1.04 6.04 7.59
N ARG A 33 -2.19 6.71 7.73
CA ARG A 33 -2.93 6.85 9.00
C ARG A 33 -3.80 5.63 9.31
N LEU A 34 -3.88 4.67 8.39
CA LEU A 34 -4.58 3.42 8.60
C LEU A 34 -3.69 2.42 9.31
N GLU A 35 -4.29 1.67 10.23
CA GLU A 35 -3.61 0.58 10.92
C GLU A 35 -3.90 -0.76 10.23
N LEU A 36 -3.57 -0.83 8.93
CA LEU A 36 -3.73 -2.04 8.15
C LEU A 36 -2.71 -3.10 8.55
N ARG A 37 -3.15 -4.36 8.52
CA ARG A 37 -2.30 -5.54 8.63
C ARG A 37 -1.96 -6.13 7.28
N VAL A 38 -2.87 -6.03 6.31
CA VAL A 38 -2.70 -6.55 4.94
C VAL A 38 -3.09 -5.47 3.94
N LEU A 39 -2.20 -5.20 2.98
CA LEU A 39 -2.45 -4.34 1.84
C LEU A 39 -2.09 -5.08 0.55
N ASP A 40 -3.07 -5.29 -0.31
CA ASP A 40 -2.87 -5.83 -1.66
C ASP A 40 -3.21 -4.77 -2.70
N VAL A 41 -2.18 -4.24 -3.35
CA VAL A 41 -2.24 -3.27 -4.45
C VAL A 41 -1.65 -3.86 -5.73
N SER A 42 -1.57 -5.19 -5.81
CA SER A 42 -0.99 -5.88 -6.96
C SER A 42 -1.79 -5.64 -8.25
N GLN A 43 -1.17 -5.77 -9.42
CA GLN A 43 -1.86 -5.56 -10.71
C GLN A 43 -2.51 -4.16 -10.76
N ASN A 44 -1.70 -3.14 -10.56
CA ASN A 44 -2.07 -1.74 -10.70
C ASN A 44 -1.01 -1.01 -11.55
N GLU A 45 -1.12 0.32 -11.66
CA GLU A 45 -0.23 1.17 -12.45
C GLU A 45 0.63 2.07 -11.53
N LEU A 46 0.94 1.60 -10.31
CA LEU A 46 1.73 2.36 -9.35
C LEU A 46 3.18 2.50 -9.83
N SER A 47 3.60 3.74 -10.07
CA SER A 47 4.99 4.08 -10.41
C SER A 47 5.86 4.27 -9.15
N GLU A 48 5.23 4.66 -8.04
CA GLU A 48 5.85 4.87 -6.75
C GLU A 48 4.90 4.51 -5.60
N LEU A 49 5.46 4.43 -4.40
CA LEU A 49 4.72 4.26 -3.15
C LEU A 49 4.94 5.49 -2.26
N PRO A 50 3.91 6.00 -1.57
CA PRO A 50 4.06 7.19 -0.74
C PRO A 50 5.04 6.93 0.40
N ALA A 51 5.93 7.90 0.65
CA ALA A 51 6.97 7.81 1.68
C ALA A 51 6.38 7.60 3.08
N GLU A 52 5.14 8.04 3.29
CA GLU A 52 4.40 7.91 4.54
C GLU A 52 4.01 6.47 4.88
N LEU A 53 4.02 5.52 3.91
CA LEU A 53 3.80 4.09 4.20
C LEU A 53 4.78 3.57 5.26
N ARG A 54 5.96 4.20 5.39
CA ARG A 54 6.93 3.87 6.44
C ARG A 54 6.35 3.95 7.85
N HIS A 55 5.32 4.78 8.07
CA HIS A 55 4.67 4.94 9.38
C HIS A 55 3.67 3.83 9.71
N MET A 56 3.32 2.96 8.75
CA MET A 56 2.39 1.84 8.95
C MET A 56 3.06 0.66 9.65
N CYS A 57 3.42 0.84 10.92
CA CYS A 57 4.13 -0.17 11.71
C CYS A 57 3.29 -1.43 11.99
N THR A 58 1.97 -1.40 11.75
CA THR A 58 1.04 -2.53 11.91
C THR A 58 0.94 -3.41 10.68
N LEU A 59 1.51 -2.99 9.53
CA LEU A 59 1.43 -3.71 8.27
C LEU A 59 2.33 -4.94 8.30
N VAL A 60 1.74 -6.11 8.05
CA VAL A 60 2.43 -7.41 8.10
C VAL A 60 2.64 -7.97 6.69
N ASP A 61 1.67 -7.75 5.79
CA ASP A 61 1.71 -8.23 4.41
C ASP A 61 1.45 -7.07 3.46
N LEU A 62 2.42 -6.79 2.59
CA LEU A 62 2.30 -5.82 1.51
C LEU A 62 2.57 -6.53 0.18
N ARG A 63 1.53 -6.55 -0.67
CA ARG A 63 1.62 -7.08 -2.03
C ARG A 63 1.45 -5.97 -3.03
N MET A 64 2.44 -5.85 -3.91
CA MET A 64 2.59 -4.75 -4.85
C MET A 64 3.14 -5.24 -6.19
N ASN A 65 3.13 -6.55 -6.44
CA ASN A 65 3.61 -7.16 -7.68
C ASN A 65 2.76 -6.73 -8.89
N ALA A 66 3.33 -6.81 -10.09
CA ALA A 66 2.70 -6.34 -11.31
C ALA A 66 2.25 -4.86 -11.20
N ASN A 67 3.18 -4.01 -10.74
CA ASN A 67 3.11 -2.55 -10.84
C ASN A 67 4.44 -2.05 -11.45
N PRO A 68 4.43 -0.97 -12.24
CA PRO A 68 5.63 -0.38 -12.83
C PRO A 68 6.46 0.43 -11.81
N LEU A 69 6.72 -0.14 -10.64
CA LEU A 69 7.43 0.52 -9.54
C LEU A 69 8.90 0.70 -9.90
N ASN A 70 9.31 1.95 -10.06
CA ASN A 70 10.65 2.29 -10.51
C ASN A 70 11.69 2.29 -9.38
N MET A 71 11.23 2.26 -8.13
CA MET A 71 12.07 2.24 -6.94
C MET A 71 11.60 1.17 -5.95
N PRO A 72 12.54 0.53 -5.24
CA PRO A 72 12.17 -0.34 -4.14
C PRO A 72 11.41 0.46 -3.07
N PRO A 73 10.43 -0.16 -2.39
CA PRO A 73 9.65 0.50 -1.35
C PRO A 73 10.57 1.00 -0.25
N ALA A 74 10.30 2.21 0.26
CA ALA A 74 10.96 2.69 1.45
C ALA A 74 10.82 1.66 2.59
N LYS A 75 11.88 1.49 3.38
CA LYS A 75 11.88 0.54 4.49
C LYS A 75 10.69 0.84 5.42
N LEU A 76 9.77 -0.10 5.48
CA LEU A 76 8.59 0.01 6.35
C LEU A 76 9.01 -0.17 7.81
N CYS A 77 8.35 0.53 8.74
CA CYS A 77 8.57 0.41 10.19
C CYS A 77 8.23 -0.98 10.76
N SER A 78 7.58 -1.83 9.98
CA SER A 78 7.04 -3.11 10.44
C SER A 78 8.10 -4.06 10.98
N LYS A 79 7.78 -4.68 12.12
CA LYS A 79 8.61 -5.70 12.77
C LYS A 79 8.63 -7.06 12.04
N ALA A 80 7.78 -7.25 11.03
CA ALA A 80 7.65 -8.54 10.32
C ALA A 80 7.09 -8.42 8.89
N CYS A 81 7.26 -7.28 8.21
CA CYS A 81 6.67 -7.09 6.88
C CYS A 81 7.33 -8.03 5.87
N LYS A 82 6.53 -8.93 5.29
CA LYS A 82 6.91 -9.67 4.11
C LYS A 82 6.59 -8.80 2.89
N LEU A 83 7.64 -8.26 2.28
CA LEU A 83 7.52 -7.58 1.01
C LEU A 83 7.63 -8.61 -0.12
N PHE A 84 6.57 -8.75 -0.90
CA PHE A 84 6.59 -9.58 -2.10
C PHE A 84 6.67 -8.66 -3.33
N VAL A 85 7.89 -8.55 -3.87
CA VAL A 85 8.16 -7.96 -5.18
C VAL A 85 8.63 -9.10 -6.06
N LEU A 86 7.74 -9.66 -6.88
CA LEU A 86 8.13 -10.61 -7.91
C LEU A 86 8.52 -9.80 -9.14
N SER A 87 9.82 -9.83 -9.45
CA SER A 87 10.44 -9.35 -10.68
C SER A 87 10.04 -10.19 -11.88
#